data_AF-A0A810BZY4-F1
#
_entry.id   AF-A0A810BZY4-F1
#
_cell.length_a   1.000
_cell.length_b   1.000
_cell.length_c   1.000
_cell.angle_alpha   90.00
_cell.angle_beta   90.00
_cell.angle_gamma   90.00
#
_symmetry.space_group_name_H-M   'P 1'
#
loop_
_entity.id
_entity.type
_entity.pdbx_description
1 polymer ?
#
loop_
_entity_poly.entity_id
_entity_poly.type
_entity_poly.pdbx_seq_one_letter_code
_entity_poly.pdbx_strand_id
1 'polypeptide(L)'
;MGALVRRVPAEGYDSIAGATIWTDFDLFGDPHRAMMVAVERMNDFRKVRIGRYVERFRPSHALARHRQARAFLELEMRKPRVGKLVVITHHAPHPGAALAPSDPPRPDDILNAAYRSDGLDAAGGRGALRPADLWVYGHTHESDDTVIGATRVASNAKGYGPWMPQQRIWDNRSFDPNLINEI
;
A
#
# COMPACT_ATOMS: atom_id res chain seq x y z
N MET A 1 2.31 17.68 0.47
CA MET A 1 1.44 16.80 1.27
C MET A 1 2.36 15.84 2.01
N GLY A 2 2.79 16.25 3.20
CA GLY A 2 3.47 15.37 4.14
C GLY A 2 2.46 14.42 4.77
N ALA A 3 2.96 13.32 5.35
CA ALA A 3 2.15 12.38 6.12
C ALA A 3 1.28 13.17 7.13
N LEU A 4 -0.03 12.96 7.11
CA LEU A 4 -0.91 13.46 8.14
C LEU A 4 -0.67 12.58 9.38
N VAL A 5 0.21 13.04 10.27
CA VAL A 5 0.54 12.36 11.52
C VAL A 5 -0.49 12.77 12.56
N ARG A 6 -1.45 11.89 12.88
CA ARG A 6 -2.29 12.05 14.06
C ARG A 6 -1.82 11.03 15.10
N ARG A 7 -1.10 11.51 16.12
CA ARG A 7 -0.67 10.73 17.27
C ARG A 7 -1.80 10.73 18.31
N VAL A 8 -2.23 9.56 18.76
CA VAL A 8 -2.99 9.42 20.01
C VAL A 8 -2.02 8.81 21.02
N PRO A 9 -1.44 9.59 21.96
CA PRO A 9 -0.51 9.04 22.93
C PRO A 9 -1.27 8.62 24.19
N ALA A 10 -1.24 7.33 24.53
CA ALA A 10 -1.33 6.89 25.92
C ALA A 10 -0.65 5.52 26.04
N GLU A 11 0.29 5.40 26.96
CA GLU A 11 0.86 4.12 27.37
C GLU A 11 -0.28 3.18 27.80
N GLY A 12 -0.33 1.99 27.21
CA GLY A 12 -1.37 0.99 27.48
C GLY A 12 -2.44 0.80 26.40
N TYR A 13 -2.46 1.62 25.34
CA TYR A 13 -3.43 1.48 24.23
C TYR A 13 -2.77 1.01 22.93
N ASP A 14 -3.59 0.41 22.05
CA ASP A 14 -3.19 0.08 20.69
C ASP A 14 -2.79 1.34 19.90
N SER A 15 -1.76 1.23 19.06
CA SER A 15 -1.21 2.32 18.27
C SER A 15 -1.59 2.17 16.80
N ILE A 16 -1.82 3.28 16.10
CA ILE A 16 -2.09 3.31 14.66
C ILE A 16 -1.03 4.14 13.95
N ALA A 17 -0.38 3.56 12.94
CA ALA A 17 0.57 4.24 12.06
C ALA A 17 0.06 4.25 10.62
N GLY A 18 -0.03 5.44 10.02
CA GLY A 18 -0.61 5.62 8.68
C GLY A 18 0.35 6.25 7.69
N ALA A 19 0.43 5.71 6.47
CA ALA A 19 1.19 6.33 5.37
C ALA A 19 0.64 5.94 3.99
N THR A 20 0.67 6.83 2.99
CA THR A 20 0.28 6.44 1.60
C THR A 20 1.16 5.34 1.02
N ILE A 21 2.40 5.25 1.51
CA ILE A 21 3.52 4.40 1.11
C ILE A 21 3.95 4.43 -0.36
N TRP A 22 3.09 4.69 -1.35
CA TRP A 22 3.49 4.58 -2.77
C TRP A 22 4.20 3.23 -3.03
N THR A 23 4.97 3.11 -4.11
CA THR A 23 5.76 1.90 -4.37
C THR A 23 7.22 2.24 -4.70
N ASP A 24 8.06 1.22 -4.59
CA ASP A 24 9.43 1.20 -5.09
C ASP A 24 9.54 0.80 -6.57
N PHE A 25 8.43 0.32 -7.16
CA PHE A 25 8.33 -0.18 -8.53
C PHE A 25 9.14 -1.46 -8.79
N ASP A 26 9.68 -2.10 -7.75
CA ASP A 26 10.71 -3.13 -7.89
C ASP A 26 10.18 -4.57 -7.81
N LEU A 27 8.85 -4.75 -7.78
CA LEU A 27 8.20 -6.04 -7.55
C LEU A 27 8.67 -7.18 -8.47
N PHE A 28 9.08 -6.84 -9.69
CA PHE A 28 9.55 -7.80 -10.70
C PHE A 28 11.01 -7.58 -11.10
N GLY A 29 11.78 -6.80 -10.34
CA GLY A 29 13.20 -6.52 -10.60
C GLY A 29 13.47 -5.62 -11.81
N ASP A 30 12.45 -4.98 -12.39
CA ASP A 30 12.59 -3.99 -13.47
C ASP A 30 11.83 -2.69 -13.14
N PRO A 31 12.33 -1.89 -12.19
CA PRO A 31 11.67 -0.68 -11.74
C PRO A 31 11.63 0.39 -12.83
N HIS A 32 12.62 0.41 -13.73
CA HIS A 32 12.62 1.36 -14.84
C HIS A 32 11.43 1.13 -15.76
N ARG A 33 11.19 -0.11 -16.21
CA ARG A 33 10.04 -0.43 -17.06
C ARG A 33 8.72 -0.26 -16.34
N ALA A 34 8.62 -0.66 -15.06
CA ALA A 34 7.43 -0.42 -14.25
C ALA A 34 7.08 1.08 -14.16
N MET A 35 8.07 1.95 -13.92
CA MET A 35 7.87 3.40 -13.88
C MET A 35 7.42 3.98 -15.23
N MET A 36 7.97 3.50 -16.36
CA MET A 36 7.55 3.95 -17.69
C MET A 36 6.09 3.59 -17.96
N VAL A 37 5.71 2.33 -17.74
CA VAL A 37 4.32 1.86 -17.92
C VAL A 37 3.37 2.60 -16.98
N ALA A 38 3.79 2.87 -15.74
CA ALA A 38 3.00 3.65 -14.79
C ALA A 38 2.69 5.06 -15.30
N VAL A 39 3.67 5.77 -15.88
CA VAL A 39 3.46 7.11 -16.47
C VAL A 39 2.43 7.09 -17.58
N GLU A 40 2.47 6.05 -18.42
CA GLU A 40 1.55 5.90 -19.56
C GLU A 40 0.12 5.58 -19.10
N ARG A 41 -0.03 4.73 -18.06
CA ARG A 41 -1.30 4.08 -17.75
C ARG A 41 -2.03 4.69 -16.55
N MET A 42 -1.33 5.24 -15.56
CA MET A 42 -1.96 5.68 -14.31
C MET A 42 -2.36 7.14 -14.30
N ASN A 43 -3.56 7.41 -13.79
CA ASN A 43 -4.05 8.77 -13.60
C ASN A 43 -3.21 9.57 -12.61
N ASP A 44 -2.54 8.90 -11.66
CA ASP A 44 -1.63 9.51 -10.69
C ASP A 44 -0.57 10.36 -11.38
N PHE A 45 0.10 9.82 -12.39
CA PHE A 45 1.18 10.52 -13.10
C PHE A 45 0.66 11.44 -14.23
N ARG A 46 -0.62 11.29 -14.64
CA ARG A 46 -1.26 12.16 -15.63
C ARG A 46 -1.89 13.40 -14.99
N LYS A 47 -2.55 13.25 -13.84
CA LYS A 47 -3.44 14.25 -13.25
C LYS A 47 -2.89 14.88 -11.97
N VAL A 48 -2.12 14.17 -11.16
CA VAL A 48 -1.59 14.76 -9.91
C VAL A 48 -0.53 15.81 -10.22
N ARG A 49 -0.58 16.91 -9.45
CA ARG A 49 0.40 18.00 -9.51
C ARG A 49 0.98 18.27 -8.13
N ILE A 50 2.22 18.72 -8.09
CA ILE A 50 2.97 19.06 -6.87
C ILE A 50 3.54 20.47 -6.97
N GLY A 51 4.19 20.95 -5.90
CA GLY A 51 4.81 22.28 -5.88
C GLY A 51 3.80 23.40 -6.10
N ARG A 52 2.67 23.40 -5.36
CA ARG A 52 1.54 24.32 -5.57
C ARG A 52 0.97 24.26 -6.99
N TYR A 53 0.84 23.05 -7.53
CA TYR A 53 0.26 22.76 -8.83
C TYR A 53 1.14 23.11 -10.06
N VAL A 54 2.41 23.45 -9.85
CA VAL A 54 3.34 23.84 -10.93
C VAL A 54 3.90 22.64 -11.68
N GLU A 55 4.17 21.54 -10.98
CA GLU A 55 4.89 20.40 -11.57
C GLU A 55 4.02 19.15 -11.62
N ARG A 56 4.24 18.30 -12.63
CA ARG A 56 3.62 16.97 -12.68
C ARG A 56 4.24 16.06 -11.63
N PHE A 57 3.40 15.30 -10.94
CA PHE A 57 3.88 14.18 -10.13
C PHE A 57 4.49 13.11 -11.04
N ARG A 58 5.60 12.51 -10.62
CA ARG A 58 6.40 11.57 -11.43
C ARG A 58 6.70 10.33 -10.58
N PRO A 59 6.97 9.16 -11.19
CA PRO A 59 7.33 7.97 -10.43
C PRO A 59 8.52 8.15 -9.49
N SER A 60 9.52 8.96 -9.87
CA SER A 60 10.63 9.31 -8.98
C SER A 60 10.19 10.01 -7.70
N HIS A 61 9.14 10.84 -7.76
CA HIS A 61 8.55 11.46 -6.58
C HIS A 61 7.78 10.44 -5.73
N ALA A 62 7.12 9.46 -6.35
CA ALA A 62 6.47 8.35 -5.66
C ALA A 62 7.49 7.49 -4.92
N LEU A 63 8.57 7.08 -5.60
CA LEU A 63 9.69 6.33 -5.00
C LEU A 63 10.33 7.07 -3.83
N ALA A 64 10.56 8.38 -3.96
CA ALA A 64 11.10 9.19 -2.87
C ALA A 64 10.18 9.20 -1.63
N ARG A 65 8.86 9.34 -1.85
CA ARG A 65 7.86 9.26 -0.78
C ARG A 65 7.74 7.86 -0.20
N HIS A 66 7.93 6.82 -1.01
CA HIS A 66 7.95 5.43 -0.57
C HIS A 66 9.07 5.18 0.43
N ARG A 67 10.30 5.59 0.09
CA ARG A 67 11.45 5.49 1.00
C ARG A 67 11.23 6.21 2.32
N GLN A 68 10.63 7.41 2.28
CA GLN A 68 10.31 8.18 3.50
C GLN A 68 9.24 7.49 4.35
N ALA A 69 8.16 7.01 3.72
CA ALA A 69 7.08 6.32 4.41
C ALA A 69 7.56 5.01 5.03
N ARG A 70 8.39 4.24 4.31
CA ARG A 70 9.00 3.01 4.81
C ARG A 70 9.88 3.27 6.03
N ALA A 71 10.77 4.25 5.97
CA ALA A 71 11.61 4.62 7.11
C ALA A 71 10.79 5.05 8.34
N PHE A 72 9.69 5.78 8.12
CA PHE A 72 8.75 6.14 9.19
C PHE A 72 8.10 4.90 9.82
N LEU A 73 7.53 4.00 9.02
CA LEU A 73 6.88 2.78 9.52
C LEU A 73 7.86 1.85 10.24
N GLU A 74 9.09 1.72 9.72
CA GLU A 74 10.16 0.97 10.39
C GLU A 74 10.50 1.58 11.76
N LEU A 75 10.52 2.92 11.88
CA LEU A 75 10.71 3.58 13.16
C LEU A 75 9.56 3.32 14.14
N GLU A 76 8.30 3.36 13.68
CA GLU A 76 7.13 3.03 14.51
C GLU A 76 7.19 1.57 14.99
N MET A 77 7.61 0.63 14.15
CA MET A 77 7.76 -0.79 14.52
C MET A 77 8.90 -1.05 15.51
N ARG A 78 9.90 -0.17 15.61
CA ARG A 78 10.99 -0.26 16.60
C ARG A 78 10.61 0.25 17.98
N LYS A 79 9.55 1.04 18.09
CA LYS A 79 9.17 1.63 19.38
C LYS A 79 8.75 0.52 20.34
N PRO A 80 9.23 0.57 21.60
CA PRO A 80 8.63 -0.23 22.66
C PRO A 80 7.13 0.07 22.73
N ARG A 81 6.32 -0.98 22.78
CA ARG A 81 4.87 -0.86 22.89
C ARG A 81 4.32 -2.01 23.72
N VAL A 82 3.32 -1.69 24.55
CA VAL A 82 2.57 -2.69 25.35
C VAL A 82 1.44 -3.27 24.50
N GLY A 83 0.63 -2.40 23.89
CA GLY A 83 -0.49 -2.76 23.01
C GLY A 83 -0.08 -3.22 21.60
N LYS A 84 -1.10 -3.43 20.77
CA LYS A 84 -0.96 -3.83 19.36
C LYS A 84 -0.66 -2.62 18.47
N LEU A 85 -0.06 -2.86 17.32
CA LEU A 85 0.17 -1.86 16.29
C LEU A 85 -0.66 -2.19 15.05
N VAL A 86 -1.49 -1.23 14.64
CA VAL A 86 -2.19 -1.24 13.36
C VAL A 86 -1.44 -0.35 12.39
N VAL A 87 -1.04 -0.89 11.26
CA VAL A 87 -0.52 -0.10 10.15
C VAL A 87 -1.60 0.07 9.09
N ILE A 88 -1.74 1.28 8.57
CA ILE A 88 -2.69 1.60 7.50
C ILE A 88 -1.93 2.22 6.35
N THR A 89 -1.96 1.58 5.18
CA THR A 89 -1.37 2.14 3.96
C THR A 89 -2.36 2.30 2.83
N HIS A 90 -2.03 3.17 1.86
CA HIS A 90 -2.82 3.22 0.63
C HIS A 90 -2.45 2.08 -0.31
N HIS A 91 -1.15 1.93 -0.64
CA HIS A 91 -0.65 0.87 -1.52
C HIS A 91 -0.40 -0.42 -0.74
N ALA A 92 -0.41 -1.55 -1.45
CA ALA A 92 -0.24 -2.86 -0.84
C ALA A 92 1.22 -3.07 -0.39
N PRO A 93 1.45 -3.60 0.84
CA PRO A 93 2.78 -3.87 1.37
C PRO A 93 3.35 -5.23 0.94
N HIS A 94 2.65 -5.95 0.07
CA HIS A 94 2.98 -7.31 -0.33
C HIS A 94 2.60 -7.59 -1.80
N PRO A 95 3.26 -8.57 -2.45
CA PRO A 95 3.00 -8.95 -3.84
C PRO A 95 1.57 -9.41 -4.12
N GLY A 96 0.82 -9.89 -3.13
CA GLY A 96 -0.47 -10.57 -3.36
C GLY A 96 -0.30 -12.06 -3.59
N ALA A 97 -1.21 -12.87 -3.06
CA ALA A 97 -1.18 -14.33 -3.21
C ALA A 97 -1.41 -14.82 -4.66
N ALA A 98 -1.95 -13.97 -5.54
CA ALA A 98 -2.41 -14.34 -6.88
C ALA A 98 -1.55 -13.80 -8.04
N LEU A 99 -0.47 -13.07 -7.76
CA LEU A 99 0.38 -12.51 -8.82
C LEU A 99 1.51 -13.48 -9.18
N ALA A 100 1.22 -14.42 -10.09
CA ALA A 100 2.25 -14.98 -10.94
C ALA A 100 2.33 -14.11 -12.21
N PRO A 101 3.39 -13.30 -12.40
CA PRO A 101 3.53 -12.57 -13.66
C PRO A 101 3.67 -13.57 -14.81
N SER A 102 3.25 -13.17 -16.01
CA SER A 102 3.63 -13.92 -17.20
C SER A 102 5.15 -13.92 -17.38
N ASP A 103 5.67 -14.93 -18.07
CA ASP A 103 7.09 -15.03 -18.42
C ASP A 103 7.26 -14.97 -19.95
N PRO A 104 7.73 -13.84 -20.53
CA PRO A 104 8.16 -12.61 -19.87
C PRO A 104 6.98 -11.70 -19.44
N PRO A 105 7.16 -10.83 -18.42
CA PRO A 105 6.08 -9.97 -17.92
C PRO A 105 5.50 -9.04 -19.00
N ARG A 106 4.17 -9.08 -19.16
CA ARG A 106 3.40 -8.16 -20.01
C ARG A 106 3.25 -6.79 -19.33
N PRO A 107 2.92 -5.72 -20.08
CA PRO A 107 2.69 -4.40 -19.51
C PRO A 107 1.65 -4.34 -18.38
N ASP A 108 0.58 -5.14 -18.44
CA ASP A 108 -0.41 -5.18 -17.36
C ASP A 108 0.14 -5.90 -16.12
N ASP A 109 0.98 -6.91 -16.31
CA ASP A 109 1.61 -7.62 -15.20
C ASP A 109 2.62 -6.70 -14.49
N ILE A 110 3.48 -6.02 -15.25
CA ILE A 110 4.52 -5.13 -14.68
C ILE A 110 3.92 -3.89 -14.00
N LEU A 111 2.74 -3.45 -14.42
CA LEU A 111 2.04 -2.33 -13.79
C LEU A 111 1.66 -2.64 -12.34
N ASN A 112 1.56 -3.91 -11.93
CA ASN A 112 1.36 -4.29 -10.52
C ASN A 112 2.44 -3.73 -9.59
N ALA A 113 3.67 -3.52 -10.08
CA ALA A 113 4.73 -2.89 -9.30
C ALA A 113 4.46 -1.40 -8.97
N ALA A 114 3.49 -0.78 -9.64
CA ALA A 114 3.01 0.56 -9.32
C ALA A 114 1.86 0.57 -8.29
N TYR A 115 1.25 -0.59 -8.00
CA TYR A 115 0.19 -0.76 -7.01
C TYR A 115 0.67 -1.40 -5.70
N ARG A 116 1.75 -2.20 -5.80
CA ARG A 116 2.28 -3.06 -4.73
C ARG A 116 3.80 -2.92 -4.65
N SER A 117 4.32 -3.10 -3.45
CA SER A 117 5.76 -3.32 -3.22
C SER A 117 5.94 -4.61 -2.44
N ASP A 118 7.10 -5.24 -2.64
CA ASP A 118 7.55 -6.30 -1.75
C ASP A 118 8.39 -5.66 -0.64
N GLY A 119 7.90 -5.73 0.60
CA GLY A 119 8.73 -5.37 1.74
C GLY A 119 8.25 -4.16 2.52
N LEU A 120 7.33 -4.41 3.42
CA LEU A 120 7.77 -4.27 4.80
C LEU A 120 7.89 -5.66 5.41
N ASP A 121 8.88 -5.82 6.28
CA ASP A 121 9.17 -7.02 7.08
C ASP A 121 7.96 -7.42 7.95
N ALA A 122 6.83 -7.80 7.36
CA ALA A 122 5.80 -8.59 8.01
C ALA A 122 6.38 -9.92 8.51
N ALA A 123 7.50 -10.37 7.90
CA ALA A 123 8.29 -11.54 8.27
C ALA A 123 9.48 -11.28 9.24
N GLY A 124 9.74 -10.05 9.70
CA GLY A 124 10.75 -9.78 10.75
C GLY A 124 12.23 -9.91 10.33
N GLY A 125 12.60 -9.56 9.09
CA GLY A 125 13.90 -9.89 8.50
C GLY A 125 15.10 -8.99 8.80
N ARG A 126 14.98 -7.75 9.27
CA ARG A 126 16.17 -6.90 9.58
C ARG A 126 16.07 -6.15 10.92
N GLY A 127 16.61 -6.79 11.96
CA GLY A 127 16.78 -6.21 13.31
C GLY A 127 15.59 -6.41 14.25
N ALA A 128 15.67 -5.84 15.45
CA ALA A 128 14.67 -5.90 16.52
C ALA A 128 13.35 -5.13 16.21
N LEU A 129 12.80 -5.30 15.00
CA LEU A 129 11.48 -4.78 14.66
C LEU A 129 10.41 -5.65 15.32
N ARG A 130 9.45 -5.05 16.03
CA ARG A 130 8.20 -5.73 16.39
C ARG A 130 7.21 -5.48 15.24
N PRO A 131 6.86 -6.49 14.42
CA PRO A 131 6.01 -6.32 13.23
C PRO A 131 4.60 -5.87 13.64
N ALA A 132 3.87 -5.22 12.74
CA ALA A 132 2.49 -4.82 13.02
C ALA A 132 1.59 -6.04 13.32
N ASP A 133 0.59 -5.85 14.16
CA ASP A 133 -0.37 -6.91 14.49
C ASP A 133 -1.45 -7.01 13.39
N LEU A 134 -1.87 -5.85 12.84
CA LEU A 134 -2.69 -5.76 11.62
C LEU A 134 -2.11 -4.74 10.64
N TRP A 135 -2.15 -5.05 9.36
CA TRP A 135 -1.85 -4.13 8.27
C TRP A 135 -3.04 -4.01 7.32
N VAL A 136 -3.68 -2.85 7.29
CA VAL A 136 -4.78 -2.55 6.36
C VAL A 136 -4.25 -1.78 5.15
N TYR A 137 -4.61 -2.21 3.94
CA TYR A 137 -4.24 -1.51 2.71
C TYR A 137 -5.42 -1.35 1.74
N GLY A 138 -5.24 -0.55 0.68
CA GLY A 138 -6.23 -0.36 -0.38
C GLY A 138 -5.58 -0.31 -1.77
N HIS A 139 -6.05 0.63 -2.60
CA HIS A 139 -5.53 0.95 -3.95
C HIS A 139 -5.65 -0.14 -5.02
N THR A 140 -5.53 -1.42 -4.67
CA THR A 140 -5.60 -2.59 -5.55
C THR A 140 -7.02 -2.95 -5.99
N HIS A 141 -8.03 -2.41 -5.31
CA HIS A 141 -9.45 -2.75 -5.53
C HIS A 141 -9.75 -4.23 -5.24
N GLU A 142 -9.00 -4.83 -4.32
CA GLU A 142 -9.18 -6.20 -3.91
C GLU A 142 -9.64 -6.29 -2.46
N SER A 143 -10.24 -7.44 -2.11
CA SER A 143 -10.40 -7.87 -0.73
C SER A 143 -9.33 -8.92 -0.44
N ASP A 144 -8.67 -8.79 0.70
CA ASP A 144 -7.60 -9.69 1.15
C ASP A 144 -7.70 -9.87 2.67
N ASP A 145 -7.40 -11.06 3.15
CA ASP A 145 -7.27 -11.38 4.57
C ASP A 145 -6.30 -12.56 4.69
N THR A 146 -5.02 -12.23 4.86
CA THR A 146 -3.93 -13.19 4.88
C THR A 146 -2.99 -12.92 6.03
N VAL A 147 -2.13 -13.88 6.37
CA VAL A 147 -1.09 -13.71 7.38
C VAL A 147 0.27 -13.80 6.71
N ILE A 148 1.07 -12.75 6.85
CA ILE A 148 2.46 -12.71 6.38
C ILE A 148 3.36 -12.61 7.61
N GLY A 149 4.14 -13.66 7.88
CA GLY A 149 4.93 -13.75 9.10
C GLY A 149 4.04 -13.68 10.35
N ALA A 150 4.19 -12.62 11.14
CA ALA A 150 3.39 -12.39 12.35
C ALA A 150 2.30 -11.32 12.17
N THR A 151 2.15 -10.77 10.98
CA THR A 151 1.19 -9.69 10.68
C THR A 151 -0.01 -10.23 9.93
N ARG A 152 -1.22 -9.97 10.43
CA ARG A 152 -2.44 -10.10 9.62
C ARG A 152 -2.48 -8.94 8.64
N VAL A 153 -2.68 -9.22 7.36
CA VAL A 153 -2.75 -8.23 6.29
C VAL A 153 -4.15 -8.29 5.69
N ALA A 154 -4.83 -7.16 5.64
CA ALA A 154 -6.22 -7.08 5.22
C ALA A 154 -6.47 -5.95 4.20
N SER A 155 -7.38 -6.20 3.27
CA SER A 155 -7.95 -5.18 2.40
C SER A 155 -9.43 -5.45 2.17
N ASN A 156 -10.19 -4.39 1.96
CA ASN A 156 -11.60 -4.43 1.60
C ASN A 156 -11.90 -3.23 0.69
N ALA A 157 -11.12 -3.10 -0.38
CA ALA A 157 -11.18 -1.94 -1.25
C ALA A 157 -12.32 -2.09 -2.26
N LYS A 158 -13.37 -1.27 -2.14
CA LYS A 158 -14.53 -1.29 -3.06
C LYS A 158 -14.16 -1.15 -4.55
N GLY A 159 -13.12 -0.37 -4.83
CA GLY A 159 -12.76 0.06 -6.17
C GLY A 159 -13.74 1.04 -6.79
N TYR A 160 -13.76 1.11 -8.12
CA TYR A 160 -14.70 1.96 -8.85
C TYR A 160 -16.14 1.41 -8.79
N GLY A 161 -17.10 2.17 -9.30
CA GLY A 161 -18.45 1.67 -9.39
C GLY A 161 -19.28 1.79 -8.09
N PRO A 162 -20.60 1.56 -8.19
CA PRO A 162 -21.36 1.45 -9.43
C PRO A 162 -21.73 2.86 -9.93
N TRP A 163 -21.54 3.15 -11.21
CA TRP A 163 -21.80 4.46 -11.82
C TRP A 163 -22.83 4.23 -12.93
N MET A 164 -24.10 4.49 -12.65
CA MET A 164 -25.16 4.22 -13.62
C MET A 164 -25.16 5.25 -14.77
N PRO A 165 -25.47 4.84 -16.02
CA PRO A 165 -25.83 3.47 -16.44
C PRO A 165 -24.63 2.55 -16.78
N GLN A 166 -23.40 3.07 -16.88
CA GLN A 166 -22.27 2.37 -17.49
C GLN A 166 -21.69 1.24 -16.64
N GLN A 167 -21.70 1.37 -15.31
CA GLN A 167 -21.13 0.40 -14.38
C GLN A 167 -22.17 0.02 -13.32
N ARG A 168 -22.79 -1.16 -13.50
CA ARG A 168 -23.92 -1.62 -12.65
C ARG A 168 -23.50 -2.35 -11.38
N ILE A 169 -22.25 -2.82 -11.32
CA ILE A 169 -21.68 -3.56 -10.18
C ILE A 169 -20.43 -2.85 -9.67
N TRP A 170 -20.06 -3.13 -8.42
CA TRP A 170 -18.76 -2.71 -7.88
C TRP A 170 -17.63 -3.38 -8.63
N ASP A 171 -16.51 -2.66 -8.73
CA ASP A 171 -15.27 -3.18 -9.29
C ASP A 171 -14.77 -4.38 -8.47
N ASN A 172 -14.72 -4.23 -7.15
CA ASN A 172 -14.54 -5.33 -6.22
C ASN A 172 -15.89 -5.96 -5.86
N ARG A 173 -16.13 -7.18 -6.36
CA ARG A 173 -17.35 -7.96 -6.04
C ARG A 173 -17.34 -8.53 -4.63
N SER A 174 -16.17 -8.66 -4.02
CA SER A 174 -15.97 -9.17 -2.66
C SER A 174 -15.92 -8.05 -1.63
N PHE A 175 -16.23 -6.80 -2.00
CA PHE A 175 -16.34 -5.71 -1.04
C PHE A 175 -17.49 -5.96 -0.07
N ASP A 176 -17.21 -5.96 1.22
CA ASP A 176 -18.20 -6.08 2.28
C ASP A 176 -18.34 -4.73 3.02
N PRO A 177 -19.47 -4.01 2.86
CA PRO A 177 -19.68 -2.73 3.55
C PRO A 177 -19.79 -2.86 5.08
N ASN A 178 -19.93 -4.07 5.61
CA ASN A 178 -20.08 -4.36 7.03
C ASN A 178 -18.85 -5.06 7.64
N LEU A 179 -17.72 -5.15 6.92
CA LEU A 179 -16.53 -5.82 7.41
C LEU A 179 -16.00 -5.14 8.68
N ILE A 180 -15.87 -5.93 9.75
CA ILE A 180 -15.22 -5.53 11.00
C ILE A 180 -13.89 -6.27 11.10
N ASN A 181 -12.81 -5.52 11.31
CA ASN A 181 -11.49 -6.08 11.60
C ASN A 181 -11.30 -6.15 13.12
N GLU A 182 -11.42 -7.35 13.67
CA GLU A 182 -11.04 -7.64 15.06
C GLU A 182 -9.53 -7.83 15.15
N ILE A 183 -8.94 -7.28 16.22
CA ILE A 183 -7.49 -7.26 16.44
C ILE A 183 -7.13 -7.92 17.75
#